data_AF-A0A871BGC0-F1
#
_entry.id   AF-A0A871BGC0-F1
#
_cell.length_a   1.000
_cell.length_b   1.000
_cell.length_c   1.000
_cell.angle_alpha   90.00
_cell.angle_beta   90.00
_cell.angle_gamma   90.00
#
_symmetry.space_group_name_H-M   'P 1'
#
loop_
_entity.id
_entity.type
_entity.pdbx_description
1 polymer ?
#
loop_
_entity_poly.entity_id
_entity_poly.type
_entity_poly.pdbx_seq_one_letter_code
_entity_poly.pdbx_strand_id
1 'polypeptide(L)'
;MVSTKLYTAIYAVLFVSATVQVLVEFAGLSYWLAFGVIMVLSAAKAVLVAAYFQHLRFEPRSLTYLVGIGLMAALALTLAASYSLL
;
A
#
# COMPACT_ATOMS: atom_id res chain seq x y z
N MET A 1 -16.47 13.22 11.36
CA MET A 1 -16.65 14.33 10.41
C MET A 1 -15.58 14.20 9.34
N VAL A 2 -15.96 14.11 8.07
CA VAL A 2 -15.02 14.07 6.94
C VAL A 2 -14.49 15.49 6.72
N SER A 3 -13.17 15.68 6.80
CA SER A 3 -12.54 16.97 6.52
C SER A 3 -11.96 16.93 5.11
N THR A 4 -12.55 17.69 4.18
CA THR A 4 -12.05 17.79 2.80
C THR A 4 -10.58 18.18 2.77
N LYS A 5 -10.16 19.13 3.64
CA LYS A 5 -8.76 19.55 3.75
C LYS A 5 -7.82 18.39 4.07
N LEU A 6 -8.19 17.52 5.02
CA LEU A 6 -7.39 16.35 5.38
C LEU A 6 -7.29 15.38 4.21
N TYR A 7 -8.42 15.03 3.60
CA TYR A 7 -8.45 14.05 2.51
C TYR A 7 -7.70 14.55 1.28
N THR A 8 -7.81 15.84 0.96
CA THR A 8 -7.02 16.48 -0.11
C THR A 8 -5.52 16.45 0.21
N ALA A 9 -5.11 16.69 1.45
CA ALA A 9 -3.71 16.61 1.85
C ALA A 9 -3.16 15.17 1.70
N ILE A 10 -3.91 14.16 2.14
CA ILE A 10 -3.51 12.75 1.96
C ILE A 10 -3.46 12.40 0.47
N TYR A 11 -4.44 12.85 -0.33
CA TYR A 11 -4.41 12.67 -1.78
C TYR A 11 -3.12 13.24 -2.40
N ALA A 12 -2.73 14.46 -2.03
CA ALA A 12 -1.50 15.07 -2.53
C ALA A 12 -0.25 14.24 -2.14
N VAL A 13 -0.21 13.71 -0.91
CA VAL A 13 0.88 12.81 -0.48
C VAL A 13 0.90 11.52 -1.31
N LEU A 14 -0.25 10.90 -1.56
CA LEU A 14 -0.37 9.71 -2.39
C LEU A 14 0.09 9.99 -3.83
N PHE A 15 -0.30 11.13 -4.39
CA PHE A 15 0.08 11.57 -5.72
C PHE A 15 1.59 11.77 -5.83
N VAL A 16 2.19 12.55 -4.93
CA VAL A 16 3.64 12.76 -4.89
C VAL A 16 4.39 11.43 -4.74
N SER A 17 3.92 10.56 -3.86
CA SER A 17 4.50 9.22 -3.67
C SER A 17 4.46 8.38 -4.94
N ALA A 18 3.37 8.45 -5.73
CA ALA A 18 3.27 7.79 -7.02
C ALA A 18 4.23 8.39 -8.05
N THR A 19 4.34 9.72 -8.13
CA THR A 19 5.31 10.39 -9.01
C THR A 19 6.75 10.01 -8.67
N VAL A 20 7.08 9.93 -7.38
CA VAL A 20 8.41 9.49 -6.94
C VAL A 20 8.73 8.07 -7.40
N GLN A 21 7.77 7.14 -7.43
CA GLN A 21 8.01 5.79 -7.95
C GLN A 21 8.41 5.82 -9.43
N VAL A 22 7.75 6.64 -10.24
CA VAL A 22 8.11 6.84 -11.65
C VAL A 22 9.54 7.38 -11.76
N LEU A 23 9.91 8.37 -10.94
CA LEU A 23 11.27 8.90 -10.92
C LEU A 23 12.31 7.84 -10.50
N VAL A 24 11.96 6.97 -9.56
CA VAL A 24 12.82 5.85 -9.13
C VAL A 24 13.08 4.87 -10.27
N GLU A 25 12.07 4.58 -11.10
CA GLU A 25 12.23 3.72 -12.29
C GLU A 25 13.16 4.34 -13.34
N PHE A 26 13.15 5.67 -13.48
CA PHE A 26 14.03 6.38 -14.41
C PHE A 26 15.41 6.75 -13.85
N ALA A 27 15.65 6.57 -12.55
CA ALA A 27 16.87 7.01 -11.88
C ALA A 27 18.10 6.13 -12.14
N GLY A 28 17.97 5.03 -12.90
CA GLY A 28 19.10 4.12 -13.20
C GLY A 28 19.67 3.39 -11.97
N LEU A 29 18.87 3.25 -10.91
CA LEU A 29 19.26 2.55 -9.69
C LEU A 29 19.42 1.04 -9.94
N SER A 30 20.18 0.37 -9.06
CA SER A 30 20.23 -1.09 -9.10
C SER A 30 18.84 -1.69 -8.89
N TYR A 31 18.57 -2.82 -9.55
CA TYR A 31 17.25 -3.46 -9.52
C TYR A 31 16.70 -3.64 -8.11
N TRP A 32 17.50 -4.23 -7.21
CA TRP A 32 17.06 -4.51 -5.84
C TRP A 32 16.81 -3.25 -5.01
N LEU A 33 17.57 -2.18 -5.26
CA LEU A 33 17.36 -0.90 -4.59
C LEU A 33 16.06 -0.24 -5.10
N ALA A 34 15.87 -0.15 -6.42
CA ALA A 34 14.67 0.40 -7.02
C ALA A 34 13.42 -0.38 -6.58
N PHE A 35 13.48 -1.71 -6.66
CA PHE A 35 12.44 -2.61 -6.19
C PHE A 35 12.10 -2.38 -4.72
N GLY A 36 13.11 -2.31 -3.84
CA GLY A 36 12.90 -2.08 -2.41
C GLY A 36 12.21 -0.75 -2.12
N VAL A 37 12.66 0.33 -2.77
CA VAL A 37 12.05 1.67 -2.63
C VAL A 37 10.61 1.68 -3.12
N ILE A 38 10.34 1.11 -4.29
CA ILE A 38 8.99 1.04 -4.86
C ILE A 38 8.06 0.23 -3.95
N MET A 39 8.53 -0.91 -3.43
CA MET A 39 7.76 -1.76 -2.51
C MET A 39 7.37 -1.02 -1.24
N VAL A 40 8.31 -0.30 -0.61
CA VAL A 40 8.03 0.49 0.60
C VAL A 40 7.02 1.59 0.32
N LEU A 41 7.22 2.36 -0.76
CA LEU A 41 6.29 3.42 -1.15
C LEU A 41 4.89 2.86 -1.46
N SER A 42 4.81 1.71 -2.13
CA SER A 42 3.54 1.06 -2.48
C SER A 42 2.80 0.55 -1.24
N ALA A 43 3.51 -0.08 -0.31
CA ALA A 43 2.92 -0.52 0.96
C ALA A 43 2.40 0.67 1.78
N ALA A 44 3.17 1.76 1.88
CA ALA A 44 2.75 2.96 2.59
C ALA A 44 1.47 3.57 1.97
N LYS A 45 1.40 3.65 0.64
CA LYS A 45 0.19 4.09 -0.07
C LYS A 45 -1.01 3.19 0.23
N ALA A 46 -0.83 1.87 0.15
CA ALA A 46 -1.89 0.91 0.43
C ALA A 46 -2.46 1.09 1.85
N VAL A 47 -1.60 1.29 2.86
CA VAL A 47 -2.02 1.55 4.24
C VAL A 47 -2.77 2.88 4.37
N LEU A 48 -2.29 3.95 3.74
CA LEU A 48 -2.98 5.25 3.76
C LEU A 48 -4.37 5.18 3.11
N VAL A 49 -4.47 4.50 1.96
CA VAL A 49 -5.74 4.28 1.27
C VAL A 49 -6.68 3.45 2.14
N ALA A 50 -6.22 2.33 2.70
CA ALA A 50 -7.03 1.51 3.59
C ALA A 50 -7.51 2.29 4.81
N ALA A 51 -6.61 3.01 5.48
CA ALA A 51 -6.93 3.75 6.70
C ALA A 51 -7.95 4.88 6.46
N TYR A 52 -7.75 5.71 5.43
CA TYR A 52 -8.52 6.96 5.27
C TYR A 52 -9.55 6.91 4.15
N PHE A 53 -9.24 6.32 2.99
CA PHE A 53 -10.15 6.30 1.85
C PHE A 53 -11.12 5.11 1.89
N GLN A 54 -10.69 3.96 2.40
CA GLN A 54 -11.58 2.83 2.72
C GLN A 54 -12.15 2.91 4.15
N HIS A 55 -11.86 4.01 4.86
CA HIS A 55 -12.38 4.31 6.20
C HIS A 55 -12.03 3.30 7.30
N LEU A 56 -11.09 2.37 7.08
CA LEU A 56 -10.76 1.30 8.03
C LEU A 56 -10.30 1.84 9.40
N ARG A 57 -9.72 3.04 9.45
CA ARG A 57 -9.30 3.72 10.70
C ARG A 57 -10.47 4.09 11.61
N PHE A 58 -11.65 4.36 11.04
CA PHE A 58 -12.82 4.87 11.74
C PHE A 58 -13.85 3.79 12.07
N GLU A 59 -13.66 2.60 11.50
CA GLU A 59 -14.48 1.41 11.71
C GLU A 59 -14.11 0.66 13.01
N PRO A 60 -14.96 -0.24 13.52
CA PRO A 60 -14.61 -1.08 14.66
C PRO A 60 -13.39 -1.96 14.36
N ARG A 61 -12.58 -2.21 15.38
CA ARG A 61 -11.33 -2.99 15.27
C ARG A 61 -11.52 -4.38 14.67
N SER A 62 -12.71 -4.98 14.82
CA SER A 62 -13.07 -6.25 14.19
C SER A 62 -12.91 -6.22 12.67
N LEU A 63 -13.26 -5.11 12.00
CA LEU A 63 -13.07 -4.95 10.56
C LEU A 63 -11.60 -4.81 10.18
N THR A 64 -10.80 -4.12 11.00
CA THR A 64 -9.34 -4.08 10.79
C THR A 64 -8.72 -5.47 10.89
N TYR A 65 -9.11 -6.28 11.89
CA TYR A 65 -8.63 -7.65 12.02
C TYR A 65 -9.11 -8.54 10.87
N LEU A 66 -10.36 -8.40 10.43
CA LEU A 66 -10.90 -9.15 9.30
C LEU A 66 -10.09 -8.88 8.02
N VAL A 67 -9.86 -7.60 7.69
CA VAL A 67 -9.06 -7.23 6.52
C VAL A 67 -7.60 -7.67 6.68
N GLY A 68 -7.02 -7.55 7.86
CA GLY A 68 -5.66 -8.01 8.14
C GLY A 68 -5.48 -9.51 7.97
N ILE A 69 -6.41 -10.32 8.49
CA ILE A 69 -6.41 -11.78 8.31
C ILE A 69 -6.60 -12.13 6.84
N GLY A 70 -7.52 -11.45 6.13
CA GLY A 70 -7.73 -11.64 4.70
C GLY A 70 -6.48 -11.34 3.88
N LEU A 71 -5.77 -10.25 4.18
CA LEU A 71 -4.49 -9.91 3.55
C LEU A 71 -3.43 -10.99 3.82
N MET A 72 -3.29 -11.44 5.07
CA MET A 72 -2.33 -12.49 5.42
C MET A 72 -2.64 -13.80 4.70
N ALA A 73 -3.91 -14.19 4.61
CA ALA A 73 -4.34 -15.36 3.86
C ALA A 73 -4.02 -15.23 2.36
N ALA A 74 -4.30 -14.07 1.76
CA ALA A 74 -3.98 -13.81 0.36
C ALA A 74 -2.47 -13.94 0.10
N LEU A 75 -1.64 -13.31 0.93
CA LEU A 75 -0.18 -13.41 0.83
C LEU A 75 0.32 -14.85 1.00
N ALA A 76 -0.20 -15.58 1.98
CA ALA A 76 0.16 -16.98 2.21
C ALA A 76 -0.18 -17.87 1.00
N LEU A 77 -1.37 -17.67 0.40
CA LEU A 77 -1.78 -18.39 -0.81
C LEU A 77 -0.95 -18.01 -2.03
N THR A 78 -0.62 -16.72 -2.21
CA THR A 78 0.26 -16.27 -3.30
C THR A 78 1.65 -16.88 -3.17
N LEU A 79 2.21 -16.92 -1.96
CA LEU A 79 3.50 -17.55 -1.69
C LEU A 79 3.44 -19.07 -1.93
N ALA A 80 2.42 -19.74 -1.39
CA ALA A 80 2.23 -21.18 -1.62
C ALA A 80 2.10 -21.51 -3.13
N ALA A 81 1.36 -20.70 -3.88
CA ALA A 81 1.21 -20.88 -5.33
C ALA A 81 2.54 -20.74 -6.09
N SER A 82 3.47 -19.90 -5.63
CA SER A 82 4.79 -19.78 -6.26
C SER A 82 5.64 -21.05 -6.18
N TYR A 83 5.38 -21.93 -5.20
CA TYR A 83 6.05 -23.23 -5.07
C TYR A 83 5.27 -24.37 -5.74
N SER A 84 3.97 -24.19 -6.01
CA SER A 84 3.11 -25.22 -6.60
C SER A 84 3.16 -25.26 -8.14
N LEU A 85 3.71 -24.22 -8.78
CA LEU A 85 3.83 -24.08 -10.23
C LEU A 85 5.24 -24.43 -10.76
N LEU A 86 6.16 -24.84 -9.88
CA LEU A 86 7.49 -25.40 -10.18
C LEU A 86 7.43 -26.92 -10.12
#